data_AF-X1EP63-F1
#
_entry.id   AF-X1EP63-F1
#
_cell.length_a   1.000
_cell.length_b   1.000
_cell.length_c   1.000
_cell.angle_alpha   90.00
_cell.angle_beta   90.00
_cell.angle_gamma   90.00
#
_symmetry.space_group_name_H-M   'P 1'
#
loop_
_entity.id
_entity.type
_entity.pdbx_description
1 polymer ?
#
loop_
_entity_poly.entity_id
_entity_poly.type
_entity_poly.pdbx_seq_one_letter_code
_entity_poly.pdbx_strand_id
1 'polypeptide(L)'
;AGLDRTCFAGETIAFNAMESIDNVGIVSYEWDFGDGIIKPFLGATHVFNESGTYTVTLTVKDRVGNDAKDTVLITVEEITEPFLRKWGFPIWIIYALGFAILMIIVFILLVKYS
;
A
#
# COMPACT_ATOMS: atom_id res chain seq x y z
N ALA A 1 -3.18 15.03 -1.81
CA ALA A 1 -2.72 13.67 -1.51
C ALA A 1 -3.39 13.12 -0.26
N GLY A 2 -3.65 13.97 0.76
CA GLY A 2 -4.39 13.58 1.97
C GLY A 2 -3.51 13.71 3.21
N LEU A 3 -3.94 13.08 4.31
CA LEU A 3 -3.20 13.03 5.57
C LEU A 3 -2.27 11.83 5.62
N ASP A 4 -1.17 11.96 6.37
CA ASP A 4 -0.22 10.87 6.63
C ASP A 4 -0.90 9.67 7.28
N ARG A 5 -0.43 8.46 6.94
CA ARG A 5 -1.05 7.19 7.37
C ARG A 5 0.00 6.17 7.77
N THR A 6 -0.41 5.28 8.67
CA THR A 6 0.32 4.06 9.01
C THR A 6 -0.53 2.85 8.63
N CYS A 7 0.09 1.83 8.05
CA CYS A 7 -0.54 0.57 7.64
C CYS A 7 0.46 -0.59 7.75
N PHE A 8 -0.01 -1.83 7.55
CA PHE A 8 0.89 -2.99 7.44
C PHE A 8 1.25 -3.29 5.99
N ALA A 9 2.41 -3.91 5.81
CA ALA A 9 2.81 -4.45 4.50
C ALA A 9 1.73 -5.40 3.96
N GLY A 10 1.37 -5.25 2.69
CA GLY A 10 0.32 -6.01 2.03
C GLY A 10 -1.10 -5.45 2.18
N GLU A 11 -1.31 -4.41 3.00
CA GLU A 11 -2.62 -3.76 3.09
C GLU A 11 -2.92 -2.90 1.85
N THR A 12 -4.17 -2.94 1.40
CA THR A 12 -4.63 -2.08 0.31
C THR A 12 -5.02 -0.70 0.84
N ILE A 13 -4.36 0.32 0.32
CA ILE A 13 -4.62 1.72 0.63
C ILE A 13 -5.36 2.36 -0.55
N ALA A 14 -6.48 3.04 -0.25
CA ALA A 14 -7.18 3.88 -1.22
C ALA A 14 -6.74 5.34 -1.10
N PHE A 15 -6.59 5.99 -2.25
CA PHE A 15 -6.25 7.39 -2.45
C PHE A 15 -7.31 8.05 -3.34
N ASN A 16 -7.59 9.33 -3.10
CA ASN A 16 -8.51 10.11 -3.90
C ASN A 16 -8.02 11.55 -4.05
N ALA A 17 -8.30 12.14 -5.21
CA ALA A 17 -8.00 13.53 -5.54
C ALA A 17 -9.28 14.35 -5.75
N MET A 18 -10.40 13.93 -5.17
CA MET A 18 -11.70 14.58 -5.38
C MET A 18 -11.78 16.00 -4.81
N GLU A 19 -10.94 16.31 -3.82
CA GLU A 19 -10.85 17.64 -3.21
C GLU A 19 -9.93 18.60 -3.97
N SER A 20 -9.28 18.15 -5.05
CA SER A 20 -8.49 19.02 -5.91
C SER A 20 -9.40 19.97 -6.70
N ILE A 21 -9.08 21.25 -6.67
CA ILE A 21 -9.84 22.31 -7.34
C ILE A 21 -8.92 23.16 -8.21
N ASP A 22 -9.48 23.67 -9.30
CA ASP A 22 -8.82 24.60 -10.19
C ASP A 22 -9.88 25.52 -10.85
N ASN A 23 -9.52 26.74 -11.22
CA ASN A 23 -10.45 27.72 -11.77
C ASN A 23 -10.79 27.51 -13.25
N VAL A 24 -9.96 26.78 -14.00
CA VAL A 24 -10.20 26.43 -15.42
C VAL A 24 -10.47 24.93 -15.62
N GLY A 25 -10.34 24.14 -14.55
CA GLY A 25 -10.69 22.74 -14.48
C GLY A 25 -9.47 21.82 -14.66
N ILE A 26 -9.43 20.78 -13.84
CA ILE A 26 -8.40 19.75 -13.88
C ILE A 26 -8.68 18.76 -15.01
N VAL A 27 -7.64 18.36 -15.76
CA VAL A 27 -7.73 17.41 -16.88
C VAL A 27 -7.00 16.10 -16.64
N SER A 28 -6.02 16.07 -15.74
CA SER A 28 -5.29 14.84 -15.42
C SER A 28 -4.83 14.79 -13.98
N TYR A 29 -4.75 13.57 -13.48
CA TYR A 29 -4.25 13.21 -12.15
C TYR A 29 -3.18 12.13 -12.33
N GLU A 30 -2.13 12.20 -11.55
CA GLU A 30 -1.07 11.21 -11.51
C GLU A 30 -0.64 10.98 -10.07
N TRP A 31 -0.68 9.72 -9.63
CA TRP A 31 -0.16 9.27 -8.35
C TRP A 31 1.17 8.58 -8.57
N ASP A 32 2.23 9.08 -7.95
CA ASP A 32 3.50 8.37 -7.77
C ASP A 32 3.54 7.86 -6.33
N PHE A 33 3.62 6.54 -6.15
CA PHE A 33 3.61 5.93 -4.82
C PHE A 33 4.98 5.91 -4.13
N GLY A 34 6.05 6.36 -4.81
CA GLY A 34 7.40 6.38 -4.25
C GLY A 34 8.11 5.02 -4.23
N ASP A 35 7.46 3.97 -4.74
CA ASP A 35 8.01 2.62 -4.92
C ASP A 35 8.26 2.28 -6.41
N GLY A 36 8.20 3.30 -7.28
CA GLY A 36 8.34 3.15 -8.74
C GLY A 36 7.04 2.86 -9.47
N ILE A 37 5.90 2.71 -8.78
CA ILE A 37 4.60 2.54 -9.41
C ILE A 37 3.90 3.90 -9.54
N ILE A 38 3.36 4.14 -10.74
CA ILE A 38 2.62 5.36 -11.08
C ILE A 38 1.22 5.00 -11.61
N LYS A 39 0.20 5.78 -11.24
CA LYS A 39 -1.20 5.56 -11.67
C LYS A 39 -1.88 6.88 -12.10
N PRO A 40 -2.39 6.97 -13.34
CA PRO A 40 -2.99 8.20 -13.89
C PRO A 40 -4.52 8.28 -13.64
N PHE A 41 -4.96 8.17 -12.38
CA PHE A 41 -6.39 8.13 -12.04
C PHE A 41 -6.77 9.15 -10.95
N LEU A 42 -8.01 9.65 -11.01
CA LEU A 42 -8.60 10.51 -9.97
C LEU A 42 -8.60 9.82 -8.60
N GLY A 43 -8.88 8.51 -8.58
CA GLY A 43 -8.78 7.66 -7.40
C GLY A 43 -7.99 6.41 -7.73
N ALA A 44 -7.14 5.98 -6.80
CA ALA A 44 -6.26 4.84 -6.99
C ALA A 44 -6.21 4.00 -5.71
N THR A 45 -6.04 2.69 -5.87
CA THR A 45 -5.65 1.81 -4.78
C THR A 45 -4.21 1.38 -4.95
N HIS A 46 -3.49 1.13 -3.86
CA HIS A 46 -2.12 0.66 -3.88
C HIS A 46 -1.80 -0.26 -2.72
N VAL A 47 -0.82 -1.15 -2.92
CA VAL A 47 -0.34 -2.09 -1.89
C VAL A 47 1.17 -1.94 -1.80
N PHE A 48 1.66 -1.60 -0.62
CA PHE A 48 3.09 -1.57 -0.32
C PHE A 48 3.48 -2.92 0.29
N ASN A 49 4.37 -3.66 -0.38
CA ASN A 49 4.73 -5.03 0.04
C ASN A 49 5.89 -5.07 1.03
N GLU A 50 6.67 -3.99 1.13
CA GLU A 50 7.83 -3.89 2.01
C GLU A 50 7.55 -2.84 3.09
N SER A 51 8.12 -3.04 4.28
CA SER A 51 8.06 -2.05 5.35
C SER A 51 8.98 -0.88 5.03
N GLY A 52 8.59 0.32 5.45
CA GLY A 52 9.31 1.55 5.14
C GLY A 52 8.42 2.77 5.14
N THR A 53 8.99 3.92 4.79
CA THR A 53 8.25 5.15 4.61
C THR A 53 8.23 5.51 3.13
N TYR A 54 7.04 5.65 2.57
CA TYR A 54 6.82 6.00 1.17
C TYR A 54 6.24 7.40 1.08
N THR A 55 6.87 8.25 0.26
CA THR A 55 6.34 9.57 -0.09
C THR A 55 5.45 9.44 -1.31
N VAL A 56 4.14 9.45 -1.10
CA VAL A 56 3.16 9.40 -2.19
C VAL A 56 2.88 10.81 -2.68
N THR A 57 3.06 11.04 -3.98
CA THR A 57 2.87 12.35 -4.62
C THR A 57 1.67 12.31 -5.56
N LEU A 58 0.73 13.23 -5.36
CA LEU A 58 -0.31 13.54 -6.34
C LEU A 58 0.16 14.72 -7.19
N THR A 59 0.19 14.55 -8.50
CA THR A 59 0.33 15.63 -9.48
C THR A 59 -1.01 15.83 -10.20
N VAL A 60 -1.52 17.06 -10.22
CA VAL A 60 -2.69 17.43 -11.03
C VAL A 60 -2.28 18.40 -12.13
N LYS A 61 -2.92 18.33 -13.30
CA LYS A 61 -2.74 19.31 -14.37
C LYS A 61 -4.07 19.91 -14.80
N ASP A 62 -4.05 21.21 -15.09
CA ASP A 62 -5.20 21.95 -15.59
C ASP A 62 -5.28 21.98 -17.13
N ARG A 63 -6.35 22.59 -17.67
CA ARG A 63 -6.57 22.72 -19.13
C ARG A 63 -5.54 23.59 -19.85
N VAL A 64 -4.84 24.47 -19.15
CA VAL A 64 -3.88 25.41 -19.75
C VAL A 64 -2.43 24.95 -19.58
N GLY A 65 -2.23 23.79 -18.95
CA GLY A 65 -0.95 23.12 -18.82
C GLY A 65 -0.20 23.40 -17.52
N ASN A 66 -0.80 24.10 -16.56
CA ASN A 66 -0.20 24.24 -15.23
C ASN A 66 -0.31 22.93 -14.46
N ASP A 67 0.66 22.69 -13.57
CA ASP A 67 0.64 21.57 -12.64
C ASP A 67 0.74 22.02 -11.18
N ALA A 68 0.14 21.23 -10.30
CA ALA A 68 0.28 21.37 -8.86
C ALA A 68 0.54 20.00 -8.23
N LYS A 69 1.28 20.00 -7.13
CA LYS A 69 1.66 18.77 -6.42
C LYS A 69 1.27 18.86 -4.96
N ASP A 70 0.88 17.72 -4.41
CA ASP A 70 0.67 17.53 -2.98
C ASP A 70 1.21 16.15 -2.57
N THR A 71 1.71 16.04 -1.34
CA THR A 71 2.43 14.84 -0.87
C THR A 71 1.87 14.32 0.44
N VAL A 72 1.94 13.01 0.63
CA VAL A 72 1.56 12.34 1.87
C VAL A 72 2.56 11.25 2.22
N LEU A 73 2.85 11.07 3.51
CA LEU A 73 3.70 10.00 4.00
C LEU A 73 2.88 8.78 4.37
N ILE A 74 3.27 7.62 3.82
CA ILE A 74 2.75 6.32 4.21
C ILE A 74 3.84 5.56 4.95
N THR A 75 3.60 5.29 6.23
CA THR A 75 4.48 4.47 7.07
C THR A 75 3.97 3.03 7.06
N VAL A 76 4.72 2.13 6.45
CA VAL A 76 4.39 0.72 6.31
C VAL A 76 5.15 -0.07 7.36
N GLU A 77 4.43 -0.69 8.28
CA GLU A 77 4.99 -1.51 9.34
C GLU A 77 5.03 -2.98 8.91
N GLU A 78 6.04 -3.71 9.40
CA GLU A 78 6.12 -5.16 9.24
C GLU A 78 5.29 -5.88 10.31
N ILE A 79 4.59 -6.94 9.91
CA ILE A 79 3.91 -7.82 10.86
C ILE A 79 4.94 -8.74 11.50
N THR A 80 5.34 -8.42 12.73
CA THR A 80 6.35 -9.18 13.49
C THR A 80 5.76 -9.80 14.76
N GLU A 81 6.45 -10.78 15.37
CA GLU A 81 6.03 -11.35 16.66
C GLU A 81 5.82 -10.29 17.76
N PRO A 82 6.72 -9.30 17.96
CA PRO A 82 6.49 -8.22 18.91
C PRO A 82 5.19 -7.44 18.64
N PHE A 83 4.87 -7.20 17.37
CA PHE A 83 3.63 -6.56 16.97
C PHE A 83 2.41 -7.40 17.35
N LEU A 84 2.44 -8.71 17.07
CA LEU A 84 1.33 -9.62 17.36
C LEU A 84 1.11 -9.80 18.88
N ARG A 85 2.20 -9.83 19.65
CA ARG A 85 2.13 -9.85 21.13
C ARG A 85 1.51 -8.58 21.70
N LYS A 86 1.80 -7.41 21.13
CA LYS A 86 1.27 -6.11 21.57
C LYS A 86 -0.27 -6.06 21.52
N TRP A 87 -0.87 -6.76 20.56
CA TRP A 87 -2.33 -6.84 20.39
C TRP A 87 -2.97 -8.07 21.05
N GLY A 88 -2.22 -8.82 21.86
CA GLY A 88 -2.73 -9.98 22.57
C GLY A 88 -3.04 -11.18 21.68
N PHE A 89 -2.55 -11.20 20.44
CA PHE A 89 -2.60 -12.42 19.63
C PHE A 89 -1.68 -13.45 20.28
N PRO A 90 -2.19 -14.65 20.61
CA PRO A 90 -1.35 -15.66 21.20
C PRO A 90 -0.39 -16.22 20.14
N ILE A 91 0.88 -16.33 20.53
CA ILE A 91 2.01 -16.73 19.68
C ILE A 91 1.73 -18.03 18.90
N TRP A 92 0.95 -18.96 19.46
CA TRP A 92 0.59 -20.22 18.78
C TRP A 92 -0.23 -20.04 17.49
N ILE A 93 -0.94 -18.92 17.30
CA ILE A 93 -1.65 -18.63 16.04
C ILE A 93 -0.66 -18.40 14.89
N ILE A 94 0.50 -17.80 15.18
CA ILE A 94 1.57 -17.54 14.21
C ILE A 94 2.17 -18.88 13.76
N TYR A 95 2.51 -19.73 14.72
CA TYR A 95 3.03 -21.08 14.44
C TYR A 95 1.99 -21.97 13.76
N ALA A 96 0.70 -21.84 14.07
CA ALA A 96 -0.36 -22.60 13.42
C ALA A 96 -0.56 -22.23 11.94
N LEU A 97 -0.52 -20.94 11.60
CA LEU A 97 -0.65 -20.47 10.22
C LEU A 97 0.60 -20.74 9.38
N GLY A 98 1.80 -20.55 9.95
CA GLY A 98 3.07 -20.90 9.30
C GLY A 98 3.22 -22.41 9.07
N PHE A 99 2.81 -23.24 10.04
CA PHE A 99 2.83 -24.69 9.91
C PHE A 99 1.83 -25.20 8.86
N ALA A 100 0.62 -24.62 8.78
CA ALA A 100 -0.35 -24.99 7.75
C ALA A 100 0.18 -24.71 6.33
N ILE A 101 0.82 -23.55 6.11
CA ILE A 101 1.43 -23.20 4.83
C ILE A 101 2.62 -24.13 4.50
N LEU A 102 3.48 -24.42 5.48
CA LEU A 102 4.60 -25.35 5.30
C LEU A 102 4.11 -26.77 4.97
N MET A 103 3.06 -27.25 5.65
CA MET A 103 2.45 -28.55 5.38
C MET A 103 1.83 -28.62 3.98
N ILE A 104 1.20 -27.54 3.51
CA ILE A 104 0.69 -27.45 2.13
C ILE A 104 1.84 -27.52 1.11
N ILE A 105 2.93 -26.80 1.35
CA ILE A 105 4.12 -26.83 0.47
C ILE A 105 4.76 -28.23 0.47
N VAL A 106 4.94 -28.84 1.64
CA VAL A 106 5.49 -30.20 1.77
C VAL A 106 4.60 -31.23 1.07
N PHE A 107 3.28 -31.11 1.20
CA PHE A 107 2.32 -31.98 0.51
C PHE A 107 2.40 -31.84 -1.02
N ILE A 108 2.47 -30.60 -1.54
CA ILE A 108 2.64 -30.35 -2.97
C ILE A 108 3.95 -30.95 -3.49
N LEU A 109 5.05 -30.85 -2.72
CA LEU A 109 6.34 -31.43 -3.10
C LEU A 109 6.29 -32.96 -3.08
N LEU A 110 5.69 -33.58 -2.06
CA LEU A 110 5.56 -35.04 -1.97
C LEU A 110 4.72 -35.61 -3.13
N VAL A 111 3.64 -34.94 -3.52
CA VAL A 111 2.82 -35.35 -4.68
C VAL A 111 3.57 -35.19 -6.00
N LYS A 112 4.42 -34.16 -6.13
CA LYS A 112 5.19 -33.88 -7.35
C LYS A 112 6.38 -34.83 -7.55
N TYR A 113 6.92 -35.38 -6.47
CA TYR A 113 8.09 -36.27 -6.48
C TYR A 113 7.77 -37.73 -6.13
N SER A 114 6.49 -38.10 -6.15
CA SER A 114 5.98 -39.48 -6.16
C SER A 114 5.82 -39.99 -7.59
#